data_AF-A0A9D4PF72-F1
#
_entry.id   AF-A0A9D4PF72-F1
#
_cell.length_a   1.000
_cell.length_b   1.000
_cell.length_c   1.000
_cell.angle_alpha   90.00
_cell.angle_beta   90.00
_cell.angle_gamma   90.00
#
_symmetry.space_group_name_H-M   'P 1'
#
loop_
_entity.id
_entity.type
_entity.pdbx_description
1 polymer ?
#
loop_
_entity_poly.entity_id
_entity_poly.type
_entity_poly.pdbx_seq_one_letter_code
_entity_poly.pdbx_strand_id
1 'polypeptide(L)'
;MAGRDICWDDFITADDNADTAEPCTDEGIVNEVLGKSDFKETDDDDETLEPAPTSMPVANGYDLLVGLVFAWALLFPLAAVTVTVEAWLLARPWGGPLCAALLLLAYPAPPRWTPARGDTCLVVTTVAGIWAGEALLSTLLGAATPTPVNRGAGALYAVECPSLVGLAFIVARTAVGLLASVLVRTAVKAVIYPLLCSLHGCDPKLETSRQKGSIELPCKYITYLSMGITMSLGSPWLFRQLGIERDSLPVHL
;
A
#
# COMPACT_ATOMS: atom_id res chain seq x y z
N MET A 1 31.83 -23.27 -17.61
CA MET A 1 31.12 -23.27 -16.31
C MET A 1 31.85 -22.30 -15.39
N ALA A 2 31.33 -21.09 -15.24
CA ALA A 2 31.77 -20.14 -14.22
C ALA A 2 30.49 -19.63 -13.58
N GLY A 3 30.19 -20.13 -12.38
CA GLY A 3 29.06 -19.66 -11.58
C GLY A 3 29.41 -18.26 -11.08
N ARG A 4 28.73 -17.25 -11.61
CA ARG A 4 28.76 -15.93 -10.98
C ARG A 4 27.90 -16.07 -9.71
N ASP A 5 28.54 -15.94 -8.55
CA ASP A 5 27.84 -15.87 -7.27
C ASP A 5 26.88 -14.68 -7.33
N ILE A 6 25.59 -14.96 -7.18
CA ILE A 6 24.54 -13.94 -7.16
C ILE A 6 24.68 -13.27 -5.79
N CYS A 7 25.24 -12.06 -5.76
CA CYS A 7 25.45 -11.34 -4.51
C CYS A 7 24.12 -10.75 -4.02
N TRP A 8 23.98 -10.62 -2.70
CA TRP A 8 22.85 -9.94 -2.07
C TRP A 8 22.63 -8.52 -2.61
N ASP A 9 23.71 -7.83 -2.98
CA ASP A 9 23.66 -6.48 -3.57
C ASP A 9 22.99 -6.45 -4.95
N ASP A 10 23.12 -7.50 -5.77
CA ASP A 10 22.44 -7.58 -7.07
C ASP A 10 20.92 -7.64 -6.90
N PHE A 11 20.46 -8.15 -5.75
CA PHE A 11 19.04 -8.33 -5.47
C PHE A 11 18.36 -7.06 -4.94
N ILE A 12 19.12 -6.21 -4.22
CA ILE A 12 18.71 -4.89 -3.75
C ILE A 12 18.76 -3.88 -4.90
N THR A 13 19.88 -3.82 -5.62
CA THR A 13 20.11 -2.82 -6.70
C THR A 13 19.17 -3.03 -7.89
N ALA A 14 18.77 -4.27 -8.17
CA ALA A 14 17.89 -4.57 -9.30
C ALA A 14 16.39 -4.35 -9.01
N ASP A 15 16.02 -3.88 -7.81
CA ASP A 15 14.66 -3.36 -7.53
C ASP A 15 14.59 -1.88 -7.90
N ASP A 16 15.59 -1.08 -7.51
CA ASP A 16 15.72 0.33 -7.90
C ASP A 16 15.79 0.50 -9.43
N ASN A 17 16.46 -0.44 -10.13
CA ASN A 17 16.55 -0.42 -11.60
C ASN A 17 15.29 -0.92 -12.33
N ALA A 18 14.37 -1.61 -11.64
CA ALA A 18 13.11 -2.07 -12.24
C ALA A 18 11.97 -1.06 -12.00
N ASP A 19 12.05 -0.28 -10.93
CA ASP A 19 11.15 0.84 -10.65
C ASP A 19 11.59 2.13 -11.38
N THR A 20 12.86 2.22 -11.80
CA THR A 20 13.29 3.15 -12.88
C THR A 20 13.00 2.53 -14.25
N ALA A 21 11.72 2.36 -14.57
CA ALA A 21 11.33 2.56 -15.96
C ALA A 21 11.81 3.97 -16.32
N GLU A 22 12.55 4.12 -17.43
CA GLU A 22 12.85 5.44 -17.99
C GLU A 22 11.57 6.28 -17.91
N PRO A 23 11.63 7.52 -17.37
CA PRO A 23 10.46 8.39 -17.36
C PRO A 23 9.97 8.41 -18.80
N CYS A 24 8.76 7.88 -19.00
CA CYS A 24 8.08 7.93 -20.28
C CYS A 24 7.99 9.42 -20.60
N THR A 25 8.90 9.93 -21.43
CA THR A 25 8.99 11.34 -21.74
C THR A 25 7.62 11.78 -22.25
N ASP A 26 6.98 12.67 -21.48
CA ASP A 26 5.62 13.19 -21.68
C ASP A 26 5.41 13.90 -23.02
N GLU A 27 6.43 13.98 -23.88
CA GLU A 27 6.37 14.59 -25.21
C GLU A 27 5.34 13.92 -26.13
N GLY A 28 5.03 12.64 -25.92
CA GLY A 28 4.00 11.94 -26.70
C GLY A 28 2.57 12.38 -26.35
N ILE A 29 2.30 12.65 -25.08
CA ILE A 29 0.95 13.03 -24.60
C ILE A 29 0.72 14.54 -24.77
N VAL A 30 1.78 15.34 -24.59
CA VAL A 30 1.74 16.79 -24.81
C VAL A 30 1.46 17.14 -26.28
N ASN A 31 2.02 16.39 -27.23
CA ASN A 31 1.76 16.61 -28.66
C ASN A 31 0.35 16.16 -29.11
N GLU A 32 -0.27 15.19 -28.45
CA GLU A 32 -1.65 14.78 -28.75
C GLU A 32 -2.68 15.79 -28.21
N VAL A 33 -2.36 16.48 -27.11
CA VAL A 33 -3.18 17.58 -26.55
C VAL A 33 -2.97 18.89 -27.33
N LEU A 34 -1.73 19.19 -27.77
CA LEU A 34 -1.42 20.36 -28.62
C LEU A 34 -1.93 20.22 -30.05
N GLY A 35 -2.11 19.00 -30.56
CA GLY A 35 -2.63 18.75 -31.91
C GLY A 35 -4.13 18.99 -32.08
N LYS A 36 -4.85 19.45 -31.03
CA LYS A 36 -6.32 19.53 -31.04
C LYS A 36 -6.90 20.90 -30.70
N SER A 37 -6.09 21.94 -30.56
CA SER A 37 -6.57 23.31 -30.34
C SER A 37 -6.21 24.24 -31.51
N ASP A 38 -6.84 24.01 -32.66
CA ASP A 38 -7.02 25.06 -33.67
C ASP A 38 -8.19 25.93 -33.19
N PHE A 39 -7.90 26.93 -32.36
CA PHE A 39 -8.85 28.00 -32.08
C PHE A 39 -8.30 29.31 -32.64
N LYS A 40 -9.08 29.84 -33.57
CA LYS A 40 -8.85 31.00 -34.42
C LYS A 40 -8.64 32.25 -33.58
N GLU A 41 -7.42 32.79 -33.65
CA GLU A 41 -7.03 34.10 -33.13
C GLU A 41 -7.81 35.18 -33.88
N THR A 42 -8.50 36.06 -33.14
CA THR A 42 -9.06 37.30 -33.66
C THR A 42 -8.52 38.40 -32.78
N ASP A 43 -7.62 39.20 -33.37
CA ASP A 43 -7.07 40.42 -32.82
C ASP A 43 -8.17 41.43 -32.52
N ASP A 44 -8.13 42.05 -31.35
CA ASP A 44 -8.58 43.42 -31.13
C ASP A 44 -7.88 43.95 -29.86
N ASP A 45 -6.98 44.90 -30.08
CA ASP A 45 -6.28 45.71 -29.08
C ASP A 45 -7.26 46.71 -28.43
N ASP A 46 -7.24 46.88 -27.10
CA ASP A 46 -7.27 48.22 -26.49
C ASP A 46 -6.87 48.25 -25.00
N GLU A 47 -6.25 49.35 -24.61
CA GLU A 47 -5.60 49.63 -23.34
C GLU A 47 -6.52 49.58 -22.11
N THR A 48 -6.05 49.03 -20.98
CA THR A 48 -6.07 49.75 -19.68
C THR A 48 -5.23 49.04 -18.61
N LEU A 49 -4.27 49.78 -18.04
CA LEU A 49 -3.53 49.40 -16.83
C LEU A 49 -4.50 49.29 -15.63
N GLU A 50 -4.87 48.08 -15.24
CA GLU A 50 -5.51 47.83 -13.94
C GLU A 50 -4.47 47.62 -12.83
N PRO A 51 -4.68 48.20 -11.63
CA PRO A 51 -3.76 48.06 -10.51
C PRO A 51 -3.85 46.65 -9.90
N ALA A 52 -2.71 46.17 -9.39
CA ALA A 52 -2.57 44.86 -8.73
C ALA A 52 -3.68 44.59 -7.69
N PRO A 53 -4.34 43.42 -7.71
CA PRO A 53 -5.35 43.08 -6.71
C PRO A 53 -4.69 42.77 -5.38
N THR A 54 -4.57 43.78 -4.51
CA THR A 54 -4.36 43.59 -3.07
C THR A 54 -5.69 43.22 -2.41
N SER A 55 -6.08 41.96 -2.52
CA SER A 55 -6.98 41.33 -1.54
C SER A 55 -6.82 39.82 -1.64
N MET A 56 -6.19 39.22 -0.63
CA MET A 56 -6.35 37.77 -0.45
C MET A 56 -7.84 37.48 -0.30
N PRO A 57 -8.41 36.52 -1.05
CA PRO A 57 -9.82 36.18 -0.91
C PRO A 57 -10.05 35.63 0.49
N VAL A 58 -10.78 36.39 1.30
CA VAL A 58 -11.29 35.93 2.59
C VAL A 58 -12.27 34.81 2.24
N ALA A 59 -11.91 33.56 2.51
CA ALA A 59 -12.78 32.42 2.26
C ALA A 59 -14.13 32.66 2.94
N ASN A 60 -15.19 32.75 2.15
CA ASN A 60 -16.53 33.01 2.67
C ASN A 60 -16.97 31.81 3.54
N GLY A 61 -17.45 32.05 4.76
CA GLY A 61 -17.81 30.98 5.71
C GLY A 61 -18.85 29.97 5.19
N TYR A 62 -19.60 30.34 4.13
CA TYR A 62 -20.52 29.45 3.44
C TYR A 62 -19.82 28.31 2.69
N ASP A 63 -18.66 28.55 2.07
CA ASP A 63 -17.93 27.52 1.34
C ASP A 63 -17.39 26.44 2.29
N LEU A 64 -16.96 26.85 3.49
CA LEU A 64 -16.55 25.93 4.56
C LEU A 64 -17.72 25.08 5.07
N LEU A 65 -18.90 25.68 5.28
CA LEU A 65 -20.10 24.99 5.72
C LEU A 65 -20.59 23.98 4.67
N VAL A 66 -20.62 24.38 3.40
CA VAL A 66 -21.01 23.50 2.29
C VAL A 66 -20.03 22.35 2.14
N GLY A 67 -18.72 22.62 2.19
CA GLY A 67 -17.69 21.59 2.15
C GLY A 67 -17.78 20.61 3.31
N LEU A 68 -18.05 21.09 4.53
CA LEU A 68 -18.21 20.24 5.71
C LEU A 68 -19.45 19.34 5.59
N VAL A 69 -20.60 19.89 5.19
CA VAL A 69 -21.83 19.11 5.01
C VAL A 69 -21.64 18.06 3.92
N PHE A 70 -20.98 18.42 2.81
CA PHE A 70 -20.66 17.50 1.74
C PHE A 70 -19.71 16.37 2.21
N ALA A 71 -18.69 16.71 2.99
CA ALA A 71 -17.79 15.73 3.58
C ALA A 71 -18.54 14.75 4.50
N TRP A 72 -19.43 15.22 5.38
CA TRP A 72 -20.27 14.36 6.20
C TRP A 72 -21.21 13.49 5.37
N ALA A 73 -21.83 14.05 4.34
CA ALA A 73 -22.72 13.34 3.43
C ALA A 73 -22.00 12.20 2.68
N LEU A 74 -20.70 12.34 2.39
CA LEU A 74 -19.88 11.28 1.80
C LEU A 74 -19.34 10.30 2.86
N LEU A 75 -18.86 10.79 3.99
CA LEU A 75 -18.21 9.97 5.02
C LEU A 75 -19.18 9.02 5.71
N PHE A 76 -20.41 9.45 6.01
CA PHE A 76 -21.37 8.61 6.73
C PHE A 76 -21.76 7.34 5.96
N PRO A 77 -22.21 7.40 4.69
CA PRO A 77 -22.50 6.18 3.93
C PRO A 77 -21.23 5.37 3.66
N LEU A 78 -20.09 6.04 3.40
CA LEU A 78 -18.83 5.34 3.20
C LEU A 78 -18.43 4.55 4.46
N ALA A 79 -18.55 5.14 5.65
CA ALA A 79 -18.27 4.49 6.91
C ALA A 79 -19.20 3.28 7.17
N ALA A 80 -20.49 3.41 6.83
CA ALA A 80 -21.41 2.28 6.93
C ALA A 80 -21.01 1.14 6.00
N VAL A 81 -20.61 1.46 4.75
CA VAL A 81 -20.15 0.47 3.78
C VAL A 81 -18.83 -0.17 4.22
N THR A 82 -17.84 0.61 4.68
CA THR A 82 -16.53 0.07 5.08
C THR A 82 -16.67 -0.93 6.22
N VAL A 83 -17.49 -0.66 7.24
CA VAL A 83 -17.71 -1.61 8.35
C VAL A 83 -18.23 -2.96 7.85
N THR A 84 -19.14 -2.96 6.88
CA THR A 84 -19.65 -4.22 6.30
C THR A 84 -18.61 -4.96 5.48
N VAL A 85 -17.83 -4.23 4.69
CA VAL A 85 -16.77 -4.80 3.84
C VAL A 85 -15.64 -5.36 4.69
N GLU A 86 -15.19 -4.62 5.70
CA GLU A 86 -14.16 -5.04 6.65
C GLU A 86 -14.59 -6.30 7.41
N ALA A 87 -15.84 -6.35 7.89
CA ALA A 87 -16.37 -7.55 8.55
C ALA A 87 -16.36 -8.77 7.61
N TRP A 88 -16.72 -8.58 6.34
CA TRP A 88 -16.68 -9.65 5.33
C TRP A 88 -15.25 -10.10 5.01
N LEU A 89 -14.31 -9.16 4.89
CA LEU A 89 -12.89 -9.43 4.64
C LEU A 89 -12.26 -10.17 5.82
N LEU A 90 -12.57 -9.78 7.06
CA LEU A 90 -12.09 -10.45 8.27
C LEU A 90 -12.69 -11.85 8.47
N ALA A 91 -13.92 -12.08 8.00
CA ALA A 91 -14.56 -13.39 8.10
C ALA A 91 -13.92 -14.45 7.18
N ARG A 92 -13.19 -14.05 6.14
CA ARG A 92 -12.63 -14.96 5.14
C ARG A 92 -11.15 -14.63 4.87
N PRO A 93 -10.19 -15.46 5.30
CA PRO A 93 -8.76 -15.16 5.15
C PRO A 93 -8.31 -14.98 3.70
N TRP A 94 -9.01 -15.58 2.74
CA TRP A 94 -8.75 -15.44 1.31
C TRP A 94 -9.51 -14.31 0.63
N GLY A 95 -10.44 -13.64 1.31
CA GLY A 95 -11.27 -12.58 0.75
C GLY A 95 -10.44 -11.39 0.25
N GLY A 96 -9.60 -10.83 1.13
CA GLY A 96 -8.70 -9.71 0.80
C GLY A 96 -7.77 -10.00 -0.38
N PRO A 97 -6.98 -11.11 -0.33
CA PRO A 97 -6.09 -11.49 -1.43
C PRO A 97 -6.85 -11.65 -2.76
N LEU A 98 -7.99 -12.34 -2.77
CA LEU A 98 -8.78 -12.52 -4.00
C LEU A 98 -9.30 -11.18 -4.55
N CYS A 99 -9.79 -10.30 -3.68
CA CYS A 99 -10.20 -8.95 -4.08
C CYS A 99 -9.03 -8.14 -4.67
N ALA A 100 -7.85 -8.18 -4.06
CA ALA A 100 -6.65 -7.52 -4.58
C ALA A 100 -6.23 -8.07 -5.94
N ALA A 101 -6.23 -9.40 -6.11
CA ALA A 101 -5.92 -10.04 -7.38
C ALA A 101 -6.93 -9.64 -8.47
N LEU A 102 -8.23 -9.66 -8.16
CA LEU A 102 -9.28 -9.23 -9.08
C LEU A 102 -9.16 -7.75 -9.45
N LEU A 103 -8.87 -6.87 -8.49
CA LEU A 103 -8.65 -5.44 -8.75
C LEU A 103 -7.45 -5.23 -9.66
N LEU A 104 -6.35 -5.94 -9.45
CA LEU A 104 -5.16 -5.85 -10.31
C LEU A 104 -5.37 -6.43 -11.71
N LEU A 105 -6.26 -7.42 -11.85
CA LEU A 105 -6.65 -7.98 -13.14
C LEU A 105 -7.65 -7.08 -13.89
N ALA A 106 -8.57 -6.45 -13.17
CA ALA A 106 -9.56 -5.53 -13.71
C ALA A 106 -8.98 -4.14 -14.00
N TYR A 107 -7.82 -3.81 -13.41
CA TYR A 107 -7.15 -2.53 -13.61
C TYR A 107 -6.82 -2.33 -15.10
N PRO A 108 -7.39 -1.31 -15.77
CA PRO A 108 -7.16 -1.06 -17.18
C PRO A 108 -5.70 -0.60 -17.36
N ALA A 109 -4.83 -1.53 -17.71
CA ALA A 109 -3.41 -1.26 -17.87
C ALA A 109 -3.03 -1.20 -19.36
N PRO A 110 -2.18 -0.23 -19.77
CA PRO A 110 -1.55 -0.27 -21.08
C PRO A 110 -0.71 -1.55 -21.24
N PRO A 111 -0.44 -2.00 -22.49
CA PRO A 111 0.28 -3.24 -22.75
C PRO A 111 1.73 -3.23 -22.25
N ARG A 112 2.28 -2.06 -21.90
CA ARG A 112 3.61 -1.90 -21.29
C ARG A 112 3.47 -1.71 -19.78
N TRP A 113 4.44 -2.27 -19.05
CA TRP A 113 4.54 -2.07 -17.61
C TRP A 113 4.82 -0.60 -17.29
N THR A 114 4.12 -0.05 -16.30
CA THR A 114 4.31 1.33 -15.83
C THR A 114 4.63 1.32 -14.33
N PRO A 115 5.46 2.26 -13.84
CA PRO A 115 5.79 2.35 -12.41
C PRO A 115 4.54 2.53 -11.53
N ALA A 116 3.57 3.34 -11.98
CA ALA A 116 2.29 3.51 -11.28
C ALA A 116 1.51 2.21 -11.03
N ARG A 117 1.64 1.22 -11.93
CA ARG A 117 1.04 -0.11 -11.74
C ARG A 117 1.78 -0.92 -10.66
N GLY A 118 3.10 -0.79 -10.61
CA GLY A 118 3.93 -1.33 -9.53
C GLY A 118 3.51 -0.80 -8.17
N ASP A 119 3.38 0.52 -8.05
CA ASP A 119 2.97 1.19 -6.81
C ASP A 119 1.56 0.77 -6.37
N THR A 120 0.62 0.73 -7.31
CA THR A 120 -0.75 0.28 -7.03
C THR A 120 -0.77 -1.18 -6.57
N CYS A 121 0.02 -2.05 -7.22
CA CYS A 121 0.17 -3.45 -6.81
C CYS A 121 0.70 -3.55 -5.39
N LEU A 122 1.77 -2.82 -5.06
CA LEU A 122 2.34 -2.78 -3.72
C LEU A 122 1.28 -2.40 -2.68
N VAL A 123 0.59 -1.28 -2.86
CA VAL A 123 -0.38 -0.78 -1.86
C VAL A 123 -1.56 -1.74 -1.71
N VAL A 124 -2.19 -2.16 -2.81
CA VAL A 124 -3.39 -3.00 -2.75
C VAL A 124 -3.07 -4.38 -2.16
N THR A 125 -1.91 -4.95 -2.49
CA THR A 125 -1.53 -6.31 -2.02
C THR A 125 -1.02 -6.31 -0.59
N THR A 126 -0.27 -5.29 -0.17
CA THR A 126 0.14 -5.15 1.24
C THR A 126 -1.07 -5.01 2.15
N VAL A 127 -2.03 -4.15 1.81
CA VAL A 127 -3.28 -3.96 2.57
C VAL A 127 -4.08 -5.26 2.60
N ALA A 128 -4.25 -5.94 1.46
CA ALA A 128 -4.92 -7.23 1.42
C ALA A 128 -4.22 -8.31 2.28
N GLY A 129 -2.89 -8.29 2.34
CA GLY A 129 -2.09 -9.17 3.19
C GLY A 129 -2.31 -8.88 4.68
N ILE A 130 -2.41 -7.60 5.07
CA ILE A 130 -2.74 -7.21 6.45
C ILE A 130 -4.10 -7.79 6.84
N TRP A 131 -5.15 -7.56 6.02
CA TRP A 131 -6.50 -8.12 6.25
C TRP A 131 -6.50 -9.64 6.33
N ALA A 132 -5.76 -10.31 5.44
CA ALA A 132 -5.63 -11.77 5.45
C ALA A 132 -4.97 -12.28 6.73
N GLY A 133 -3.91 -11.61 7.22
CA GLY A 133 -3.23 -11.99 8.45
C GLY A 133 -4.08 -11.74 9.70
N GLU A 134 -4.87 -10.66 9.74
CA GLU A 134 -5.84 -10.40 10.82
C GLU A 134 -6.97 -11.45 10.83
N ALA A 135 -7.53 -11.75 9.65
CA ALA A 135 -8.52 -12.82 9.49
C ALA A 135 -7.94 -14.17 9.94
N LEU A 136 -6.72 -14.49 9.52
CA LEU A 136 -6.05 -15.73 9.90
C LEU A 136 -5.77 -15.79 11.41
N LEU A 137 -5.30 -14.70 12.01
CA LEU A 137 -5.07 -14.58 13.45
C LEU A 137 -6.34 -14.93 14.23
N SER A 138 -7.49 -14.40 13.81
CA SER A 138 -8.78 -14.72 14.46
C SER A 138 -9.16 -16.19 14.34
N THR A 139 -8.89 -16.82 13.18
CA THR A 139 -9.17 -18.25 12.99
C THR A 139 -8.22 -19.18 13.73
N LEU A 140 -6.93 -18.82 13.85
CA LEU A 140 -5.90 -19.67 14.46
C LEU A 140 -5.89 -19.61 15.98
N LEU A 141 -6.09 -18.41 16.56
CA LEU A 141 -6.05 -18.23 18.01
C LEU A 141 -7.43 -18.38 18.67
N GLY A 142 -8.50 -18.57 17.89
CA GLY A 142 -9.89 -18.55 18.40
C GLY A 142 -10.25 -17.22 19.08
N ALA A 143 -9.40 -16.20 18.91
CA ALA A 143 -9.62 -14.87 19.43
C ALA A 143 -10.78 -14.29 18.64
N ALA A 144 -11.83 -13.85 19.35
CA ALA A 144 -12.88 -13.08 18.74
C ALA A 144 -12.21 -11.98 17.90
N THR A 145 -12.51 -11.93 16.60
CA THR A 145 -12.16 -10.77 15.79
C THR A 145 -12.51 -9.56 16.62
N PRO A 146 -11.60 -8.58 16.83
CA PRO A 146 -11.96 -7.35 17.48
C PRO A 146 -12.98 -6.68 16.58
N THR A 147 -14.25 -7.03 16.74
CA THR A 147 -15.33 -6.45 15.97
C THR A 147 -15.27 -4.96 16.30
N PRO A 148 -15.35 -4.07 15.30
CA PRO A 148 -15.35 -2.64 15.55
C PRO A 148 -16.46 -2.23 16.54
N VAL A 149 -17.49 -3.06 16.69
CA VAL A 149 -18.64 -2.92 17.59
C VAL A 149 -18.34 -3.35 19.05
N ASN A 150 -17.39 -4.27 19.30
CA ASN A 150 -16.99 -4.64 20.67
C ASN A 150 -15.92 -3.71 21.27
N ARG A 151 -15.44 -2.70 20.52
CA ARG A 151 -14.95 -1.46 21.14
C ARG A 151 -16.15 -0.65 21.64
N GLY A 152 -16.92 -1.25 22.54
CA GLY A 152 -17.90 -0.52 23.31
C GLY A 152 -17.22 0.67 23.98
N ALA A 153 -17.96 1.75 24.13
CA ALA A 153 -17.58 3.01 24.76
C ALA A 153 -17.01 2.91 26.21
N GLY A 154 -16.65 1.71 26.69
CA GLY A 154 -16.13 1.43 28.03
C GLY A 154 -14.64 1.07 28.13
N ALA A 155 -13.91 0.87 27.02
CA ALA A 155 -12.45 0.68 27.07
C ALA A 155 -11.73 1.97 26.66
N LEU A 156 -11.92 3.03 27.45
CA LEU A 156 -11.06 4.21 27.36
C LEU A 156 -9.68 3.81 27.89
N TYR A 157 -8.77 3.48 26.98
CA TYR A 157 -7.37 3.34 27.34
C TYR A 157 -6.87 4.71 27.82
N ALA A 158 -6.41 4.79 29.06
CA ALA A 158 -5.73 5.98 29.55
C ALA A 158 -4.55 6.27 28.62
N VAL A 159 -4.54 7.45 28.00
CA VAL A 159 -3.41 7.92 27.20
C VAL A 159 -2.32 8.33 28.17
N GLU A 160 -1.60 7.35 28.68
CA GLU A 160 -0.43 7.56 29.53
C GLU A 160 0.77 7.89 28.63
N CYS A 161 1.50 8.95 28.99
CA CYS A 161 2.75 9.26 28.32
C CYS A 161 3.73 8.11 28.54
N PRO A 162 4.36 7.56 27.48
CA PRO A 162 5.27 6.44 27.63
C PRO A 162 6.46 6.85 28.50
N SER A 163 6.83 5.99 29.44
CA SER A 163 8.10 6.10 30.16
C SER A 163 9.27 5.95 29.18
N LEU A 164 10.49 6.34 29.57
CA LEU A 164 11.68 6.15 28.74
C LEU A 164 11.89 4.68 28.33
N VAL A 165 11.54 3.75 29.23
CA VAL A 165 11.55 2.31 28.97
C VAL A 165 10.47 1.92 27.97
N GLY A 166 9.26 2.49 28.08
CA GLY A 166 8.18 2.33 27.11
C GLY A 166 8.59 2.80 25.71
N LEU A 167 9.27 3.95 25.61
CA LEU A 167 9.82 4.46 24.36
C LEU A 167 10.85 3.49 23.76
N ALA A 168 11.78 2.98 24.57
CA ALA A 168 12.78 2.00 24.12
C ALA A 168 12.12 0.73 23.54
N PHE A 169 11.06 0.23 24.19
CA PHE A 169 10.32 -0.91 23.66
C PHE A 169 9.53 -0.58 22.39
N ILE A 170 9.00 0.63 22.23
CA ILE A 170 8.37 1.05 20.96
C ILE A 170 9.40 1.01 19.83
N VAL A 171 10.57 1.62 20.04
CA VAL A 171 11.67 1.61 19.05
C VAL A 171 12.10 0.18 18.74
N ALA A 172 12.31 -0.66 19.76
CA ALA A 172 12.68 -2.06 19.58
C ALA A 172 11.64 -2.83 18.74
N ARG A 173 10.35 -2.67 19.01
CA ARG A 173 9.27 -3.29 18.21
C ARG A 173 9.30 -2.82 16.76
N THR A 174 9.46 -1.52 16.53
CA THR A 174 9.54 -0.99 15.16
C THR A 174 10.75 -1.54 14.41
N ALA A 175 11.92 -1.58 15.04
CA ALA A 175 13.14 -2.11 14.43
C ALA A 175 13.02 -3.61 14.12
N VAL A 176 12.50 -4.40 15.07
CA VAL A 176 12.30 -5.84 14.89
C VAL A 176 11.25 -6.12 13.81
N GLY A 177 10.14 -5.38 13.80
CA GLY A 177 9.10 -5.50 12.78
C GLY A 177 9.64 -5.19 11.38
N LEU A 178 10.37 -4.08 11.23
CA LEU A 178 11.00 -3.71 9.96
C LEU A 178 12.01 -4.76 9.49
N LEU A 179 12.87 -5.24 10.39
CA LEU A 179 13.85 -6.28 10.06
C LEU A 179 13.15 -7.57 9.61
N ALA A 180 12.10 -8.00 10.30
CA ALA A 180 11.33 -9.18 9.92
C ALA A 180 10.69 -9.01 8.53
N SER A 181 10.10 -7.84 8.24
CA SER A 181 9.52 -7.55 6.92
C SER A 181 10.56 -7.58 5.81
N VAL A 182 11.75 -7.00 6.02
CA VAL A 182 12.85 -7.03 5.03
C VAL A 182 13.30 -8.46 4.76
N LEU A 183 13.51 -9.26 5.82
CA LEU A 183 13.92 -10.66 5.69
C LEU A 183 12.89 -11.50 4.93
N VAL A 184 11.59 -11.31 5.21
CA VAL A 184 10.53 -12.01 4.49
C VAL A 184 10.49 -11.60 3.03
N ARG A 185 10.58 -10.29 2.73
CA ARG A 185 10.63 -9.80 1.33
C ARG A 185 11.76 -10.48 0.55
N THR A 186 12.95 -10.54 1.14
CA THR A 186 14.12 -11.14 0.48
C THR A 186 13.99 -12.64 0.31
N ALA A 187 13.50 -13.35 1.34
CA ALA A 187 13.31 -14.79 1.30
C ALA A 187 12.23 -15.19 0.28
N VAL A 188 11.09 -14.50 0.28
CA VAL A 188 9.98 -14.79 -0.63
C VAL A 188 10.38 -14.48 -2.06
N LYS A 189 11.03 -13.35 -2.34
CA LYS A 189 11.50 -13.02 -3.69
C LYS A 189 12.56 -14.04 -4.17
N ALA A 190 13.46 -14.51 -3.30
CA ALA A 190 14.44 -15.54 -3.62
C ALA A 190 13.82 -16.90 -3.97
N VAL A 191 12.65 -17.24 -3.40
CA VAL A 191 11.96 -18.51 -3.67
C VAL A 191 10.97 -18.40 -4.84
N ILE A 192 10.19 -17.32 -4.89
CA ILE A 192 9.10 -17.16 -5.85
C ILE A 192 9.62 -16.89 -7.26
N TYR A 193 10.69 -16.10 -7.40
CA TYR A 193 11.26 -15.79 -8.71
C TYR A 193 11.72 -17.05 -9.48
N PRO A 194 12.59 -17.93 -8.94
CA PRO A 194 13.00 -19.13 -9.66
C PRO A 194 11.84 -20.11 -9.89
N LEU A 195 10.87 -20.17 -8.97
CA LEU A 195 9.66 -20.99 -9.14
C LEU A 195 8.85 -20.53 -10.37
N LEU A 196 8.63 -19.22 -10.51
CA LEU A 196 7.89 -18.64 -11.63
C LEU A 196 8.64 -18.79 -12.95
N CYS A 197 9.97 -18.59 -12.94
CA CYS A 197 10.81 -18.85 -14.11
C CYS A 197 10.74 -20.32 -14.54
N SER A 198 10.80 -21.26 -13.58
CA SER A 198 10.66 -22.69 -13.83
C SER A 198 9.28 -23.04 -14.39
N LEU A 199 8.21 -22.42 -13.90
CA LEU A 199 6.85 -22.68 -14.37
C LEU A 199 6.62 -22.18 -15.80
N HIS A 200 7.26 -21.07 -16.17
CA HIS A 200 7.16 -20.49 -17.51
C HIS A 200 8.26 -20.98 -18.48
N GLY A 201 9.12 -21.91 -18.05
CA GLY A 201 10.21 -22.45 -18.86
C GLY A 201 11.25 -21.40 -19.26
N CYS A 202 11.42 -20.34 -18.46
CA CYS A 202 12.35 -19.25 -18.73
C CYS A 202 13.62 -19.41 -17.89
N ASP A 203 14.79 -19.03 -18.43
CA ASP A 203 16.02 -19.00 -17.64
C ASP A 203 15.97 -17.83 -16.64
N PRO A 204 16.11 -18.06 -15.32
CA PRO A 204 16.13 -17.00 -14.32
C PRO A 204 17.28 -16.01 -14.48
N LYS A 205 18.32 -16.36 -15.25
CA LYS A 205 19.50 -15.51 -15.48
C LYS A 205 19.30 -14.45 -16.58
N LEU A 206 18.23 -14.56 -17.37
CA LEU A 206 17.91 -13.60 -18.43
C LEU A 206 17.01 -12.49 -17.89
N GLU A 207 17.44 -11.23 -18.01
CA GLU A 207 16.64 -10.06 -17.60
C GLU A 207 15.32 -9.95 -18.40
N THR A 208 15.32 -10.40 -19.65
CA THR A 208 14.12 -10.45 -20.51
C THR A 208 13.04 -11.38 -19.98
N SER A 209 13.42 -12.45 -19.26
CA SER A 209 12.49 -13.32 -18.55
C SER A 209 11.82 -12.60 -17.38
N ARG A 210 12.57 -11.73 -16.69
CA ARG A 210 12.12 -10.99 -15.50
C ARG A 210 11.16 -9.86 -15.85
N GLN A 211 11.38 -9.18 -16.98
CA GLN A 211 10.54 -8.08 -17.48
C GLN A 211 9.23 -8.55 -18.13
N LYS A 212 9.02 -9.88 -18.25
CA LYS A 212 7.76 -10.40 -18.73
C LYS A 212 6.69 -10.11 -17.67
N GLY A 213 5.68 -9.30 -18.00
CA GLY A 213 4.62 -8.92 -17.05
C GLY A 213 3.87 -10.10 -16.41
N SER A 214 3.91 -11.28 -17.05
CA SER A 214 3.37 -12.54 -16.51
C SER A 214 4.20 -13.11 -15.33
N ILE A 215 5.46 -12.70 -15.19
CA ILE A 215 6.38 -13.11 -14.10
C ILE A 215 6.50 -11.98 -13.07
N GLU A 216 6.66 -10.74 -13.54
CA GLU A 216 6.86 -9.60 -12.65
C GLU A 216 5.65 -9.36 -11.73
N LEU A 217 4.44 -9.33 -12.30
CA LEU A 217 3.23 -9.00 -11.53
C LEU A 217 2.93 -10.03 -10.44
N PRO A 218 2.91 -11.36 -10.70
CA PRO A 218 2.66 -12.33 -9.63
C PRO A 218 3.81 -12.38 -8.62
N CYS A 219 5.06 -12.15 -9.04
CA CYS A 219 6.18 -12.07 -8.10
C CYS A 219 6.04 -10.89 -7.14
N LYS A 220 5.73 -9.70 -7.64
CA LYS A 220 5.43 -8.51 -6.81
C LYS A 220 4.22 -8.76 -5.91
N TYR A 221 3.14 -9.30 -6.48
CA TYR A 221 1.92 -9.63 -5.74
C TYR A 221 2.19 -10.55 -4.54
N ILE A 222 2.85 -11.70 -4.74
CA ILE A 222 3.11 -12.68 -3.67
C ILE A 222 4.05 -12.10 -2.62
N THR A 223 5.09 -11.36 -3.05
CA THR A 223 6.06 -10.76 -2.14
C THR A 223 5.40 -9.75 -1.22
N TYR A 224 4.65 -8.79 -1.78
CA TYR A 224 4.02 -7.74 -0.97
C TYR A 224 2.84 -8.27 -0.14
N LEU A 225 2.10 -9.26 -0.64
CA LEU A 225 1.10 -9.97 0.14
C LEU A 225 1.71 -10.64 1.38
N SER A 226 2.84 -11.35 1.21
CA SER A 226 3.55 -12.00 2.31
C SER A 226 4.11 -10.99 3.34
N MET A 227 4.53 -9.82 2.87
CA MET A 227 5.01 -8.73 3.71
C MET A 227 3.88 -8.20 4.60
N GLY A 228 2.68 -8.01 4.02
CA GLY A 228 1.47 -7.60 4.75
C GLY A 228 1.04 -8.62 5.81
N ILE A 229 1.03 -9.93 5.45
CA ILE A 229 0.73 -11.02 6.40
C ILE A 229 1.76 -11.07 7.54
N THR A 230 3.03 -10.86 7.22
CA THR A 230 4.10 -10.81 8.23
C THR A 230 3.91 -9.65 9.19
N MET A 231 3.45 -8.49 8.69
CA MET A 231 3.21 -7.32 9.53
C MET A 231 2.07 -7.54 10.53
N SER A 232 0.96 -8.16 10.11
CA SER A 232 -0.20 -8.39 10.98
C SER A 232 -0.09 -9.64 11.86
N LEU A 233 0.46 -10.75 11.36
CA LEU A 233 0.55 -12.01 12.12
C LEU A 233 1.98 -12.29 12.64
N GLY A 234 2.98 -12.10 11.79
CA GLY A 234 4.37 -12.43 12.11
C GLY A 234 4.98 -11.53 13.18
N SER A 235 4.75 -10.22 13.09
CA SER A 235 5.32 -9.23 14.01
C SER A 235 4.78 -9.38 15.44
N PRO A 236 3.46 -9.48 15.68
CA PRO A 236 2.95 -9.70 17.04
C PRO A 236 3.40 -11.04 17.62
N TRP A 237 3.45 -12.09 16.80
CA TRP A 237 3.99 -13.39 17.22
C TRP A 237 5.46 -13.29 17.63
N LEU A 238 6.29 -12.57 16.86
CA LEU A 238 7.70 -12.37 17.18
C LEU A 238 7.89 -11.54 18.46
N PHE A 239 7.07 -10.51 18.68
CA PHE A 239 7.11 -9.72 19.91
C PHE A 239 6.76 -10.55 21.16
N ARG A 240 5.82 -11.48 21.04
CA ARG A 240 5.50 -12.46 22.09
C ARG A 240 6.69 -13.34 22.44
N GLN A 241 7.34 -13.90 21.42
CA GLN A 241 8.51 -14.76 21.63
C GLN A 241 9.68 -14.01 22.28
N LEU A 242 9.82 -12.71 21.99
CA LEU A 242 10.85 -11.86 22.58
C LEU A 242 10.48 -11.30 23.97
N GLY A 243 9.25 -11.54 24.45
CA GLY A 243 8.77 -10.98 25.72
C GLY A 243 8.61 -9.47 25.71
N ILE A 244 8.47 -8.87 24.52
CA ILE A 244 8.31 -7.43 24.31
C ILE A 244 6.83 -7.14 24.01
N GLU A 245 5.86 -7.99 24.38
CA GLU A 245 4.45 -7.65 24.21
C GLU A 245 4.06 -6.46 25.13
N ARG A 246 3.04 -5.69 24.76
CA ARG A 246 2.55 -4.61 25.62
C ARG A 246 1.68 -5.24 26.70
N ASP A 247 2.07 -5.13 27.97
CA ASP A 247 1.21 -5.49 29.09
C ASP A 247 -0.01 -4.57 29.12
N SER A 248 -1.11 -4.99 28.51
CA SER A 248 -2.40 -4.34 28.67
C SER A 248 -3.04 -4.88 29.96
N LEU A 249 -2.68 -4.29 31.11
CA LEU A 249 -3.52 -4.42 32.29
C LEU A 249 -4.80 -3.60 32.04
N PRO A 250 -5.99 -4.24 31.94
CA PRO A 250 -7.22 -3.47 31.99
C PRO A 250 -7.33 -2.81 33.36
N VAL A 251 -7.45 -1.48 33.40
CA VAL A 251 -7.84 -0.79 34.62
C VAL A 251 -9.30 -1.15 34.87
N HIS A 252 -9.55 -2.10 35.76
CA HIS A 252 -10.86 -2.28 36.37
C HIS A 252 -11.14 -1.02 37.21
N LEU A 253 -11.97 -0.12 36.68
CA LEU A 253 -12.63 0.95 37.44
C LEU A 253 -13.80 0.37 38.24
#